data_AF-A0A7S0VCX3-F1
#
_entry.id   AF-A0A7S0VCX3-F1
#
_cell.length_a   1.000
_cell.length_b   1.000
_cell.length_c   1.000
_cell.angle_alpha   90.00
_cell.angle_beta   90.00
_cell.angle_gamma   90.00
#
_symmetry.space_group_name_H-M   'P 1'
#
loop_
_entity.id
_entity.type
_entity.pdbx_description
1 polymer ?
#
loop_
_entity_poly.entity_id
_entity_poly.type
_entity_poly.pdbx_seq_one_letter_code
_entity_poly.pdbx_strand_id
1 'polypeptide(L)'
;GEGGGEGLEEDPNFTLKLLVLLARSSLSDYHKAIVFANPWLMQYPLLTPQHCLKTAASLIASKLEGQFCWASCIEPRFLASLMGLGFLPMGDRLEAGPQPHILLPKMHRQRCILHWGDLHVQRNVRRRSGRFAVTCDAAFPLVSEECRRQHGEGWLSPPLQAALLALHQD
;
A
#
# COMPACT_ATOMS: atom_id res chain seq x y z
N GLY A 1 -16.25 -38.58 3.78
CA GLY A 1 -16.94 -37.39 4.31
C GLY A 1 -16.19 -37.01 5.56
N GLU A 2 -15.49 -35.89 5.56
CA GLU A 2 -15.95 -34.55 6.01
C GLU A 2 -15.10 -34.25 7.25
N GLY A 3 -14.27 -33.22 7.36
CA GLY A 3 -14.40 -31.88 6.79
C GLY A 3 -14.87 -30.94 7.91
N GLY A 4 -13.99 -30.62 8.85
CA GLY A 4 -14.26 -29.68 9.95
C GLY A 4 -13.09 -28.72 10.12
N GLY A 5 -12.98 -27.75 9.22
CA GLY A 5 -12.10 -26.61 9.39
C GLY A 5 -12.76 -25.62 10.34
N GLU A 6 -12.21 -25.49 11.55
CA GLU A 6 -12.62 -24.48 12.51
C GLU A 6 -12.32 -23.09 11.90
N GLY A 7 -13.38 -22.33 11.68
CA GLY A 7 -13.30 -20.93 11.29
C GLY A 7 -12.67 -20.15 12.42
N LEU A 8 -11.57 -19.45 12.12
CA LEU A 8 -11.04 -18.39 12.96
C LEU A 8 -12.07 -17.27 13.00
N GLU A 9 -12.90 -17.23 14.05
CA GLU A 9 -13.62 -16.01 14.43
C GLU A 9 -12.58 -14.93 14.74
N GLU A 10 -12.54 -13.88 13.91
CA GLU A 10 -11.71 -12.71 14.15
C GLU A 10 -12.18 -12.01 15.43
N ASP A 11 -11.38 -12.08 16.51
CA ASP A 11 -11.63 -11.36 17.77
C ASP A 11 -11.62 -9.84 17.51
N PRO A 12 -12.75 -9.13 17.63
CA PRO A 12 -12.81 -7.68 17.45
C PRO A 12 -11.94 -6.91 18.45
N ASN A 13 -11.60 -7.52 19.59
CA ASN A 13 -10.70 -6.92 20.58
C ASN A 13 -9.22 -6.98 20.17
N PHE A 14 -8.83 -7.80 19.20
CA PHE A 14 -7.43 -7.93 18.81
C PHE A 14 -6.96 -6.71 17.98
N THR A 15 -7.77 -6.25 17.03
CA THR A 15 -7.53 -5.02 16.26
C THR A 15 -7.53 -3.79 17.17
N LEU A 16 -8.44 -3.74 18.16
CA LEU A 16 -8.46 -2.70 19.20
C LEU A 16 -7.21 -2.74 20.11
N LYS A 17 -6.71 -3.93 20.47
CA LYS A 17 -5.47 -4.07 21.27
C LYS A 17 -4.21 -3.67 20.49
N LEU A 18 -4.19 -3.85 19.17
CA LEU A 18 -3.06 -3.39 18.35
C LEU A 18 -3.13 -1.88 18.04
N LEU A 19 -4.34 -1.33 17.89
CA LEU A 19 -4.57 0.11 17.94
C LEU A 19 -4.04 0.68 19.25
N VAL A 20 -4.21 0.01 20.40
CA VAL A 20 -3.63 0.43 21.70
C VAL A 20 -2.10 0.30 21.75
N LEU A 21 -1.49 -0.63 21.00
CA LEU A 21 -0.02 -0.81 20.95
C LEU A 21 0.69 0.22 20.04
N LEU A 22 0.01 0.77 19.04
CA LEU A 22 0.50 1.90 18.23
C LEU A 22 -0.01 3.27 18.74
N ALA A 23 -1.15 3.30 19.43
CA ALA A 23 -1.73 4.50 20.05
C ALA A 23 -1.43 4.55 21.56
N ARG A 24 -0.22 4.96 21.92
CA ARG A 24 -0.03 5.69 23.20
C ARG A 24 -0.19 7.21 23.05
N SER A 25 -0.66 7.66 21.88
CA SER A 25 -1.03 9.05 21.62
C SER A 25 -2.40 9.07 20.94
N SER A 26 -3.34 9.82 21.52
CA SER A 26 -4.59 10.25 20.91
C SER A 26 -4.35 10.60 19.44
N LEU A 27 -5.19 10.07 18.53
CA LEU A 27 -5.27 10.58 17.16
C LEU A 27 -5.26 12.12 17.17
N SER A 28 -4.56 12.75 16.22
CA SER A 28 -4.68 14.20 16.05
C SER A 28 -6.12 14.54 15.69
N ASP A 29 -6.56 15.78 15.93
CA ASP A 29 -7.91 16.20 15.56
C ASP A 29 -8.16 16.08 14.04
N TYR A 30 -7.10 16.24 13.24
CA TYR A 30 -7.14 15.97 11.81
C TYR A 30 -7.46 14.50 11.50
N HIS A 31 -6.75 13.55 12.12
CA HIS A 31 -7.01 12.12 11.92
C HIS A 31 -8.38 11.71 12.48
N LYS A 32 -8.82 12.31 13.59
CA LYS A 32 -10.18 12.10 14.11
C LYS A 32 -11.23 12.53 13.09
N ALA A 33 -11.06 13.69 12.44
CA ALA A 33 -11.99 14.17 11.42
C ALA A 33 -12.06 13.24 10.19
N ILE A 34 -10.92 12.72 9.73
CA ILE A 34 -10.89 11.72 8.64
C ILE A 34 -11.65 10.46 9.03
N VAL A 35 -11.35 9.91 10.21
CA VAL A 35 -11.98 8.70 10.72
C VAL A 35 -13.47 8.88 10.99
N PHE A 36 -13.87 10.03 11.52
CA PHE A 36 -15.28 10.35 11.76
C PHE A 36 -16.08 10.34 10.46
N ALA A 37 -15.52 10.88 9.38
CA ALA A 37 -16.13 10.84 8.05
C ALA A 37 -16.01 9.46 7.37
N ASN A 38 -15.06 8.63 7.78
CA ASN A 38 -14.76 7.32 7.18
C ASN A 38 -14.53 6.25 8.27
N PRO A 39 -15.59 5.81 8.98
CA PRO A 39 -15.45 4.98 10.19
C PRO A 39 -14.77 3.63 9.97
N TRP A 40 -14.82 3.11 8.74
CA TRP A 40 -14.16 1.85 8.36
C TRP A 40 -12.64 1.88 8.56
N LEU A 41 -12.01 3.06 8.53
CA LEU A 41 -10.58 3.22 8.79
C LEU A 41 -10.17 2.82 10.21
N MET A 42 -11.10 2.76 11.16
CA MET A 42 -10.84 2.25 12.52
C MET A 42 -10.44 0.79 12.54
N GLN A 43 -10.66 0.03 11.46
CA GLN A 43 -10.27 -1.37 11.37
C GLN A 43 -8.80 -1.54 10.97
N TYR A 44 -8.13 -0.46 10.54
CA TYR A 44 -6.77 -0.51 10.01
C TYR A 44 -5.83 0.37 10.85
N PRO A 45 -4.58 -0.07 11.08
CA PRO A 45 -3.59 0.76 11.77
C PRO A 45 -3.27 2.03 10.98
N LEU A 46 -3.21 3.17 11.68
CA LEU A 46 -2.70 4.41 11.13
C LEU A 46 -1.16 4.40 11.14
N LEU A 47 -0.54 4.71 10.02
CA LEU A 47 0.89 4.99 9.90
C LEU A 47 1.11 6.49 9.66
N THR A 48 2.05 7.07 10.39
CA THR A 48 2.44 8.48 10.26
C THR A 48 3.97 8.60 10.24
N PRO A 49 4.51 9.71 9.72
CA PRO A 49 5.96 9.98 9.78
C PRO A 49 6.53 10.03 11.21
N GLN A 50 5.69 10.24 12.23
CA GLN A 50 6.11 10.29 13.63
C GLN A 50 6.31 8.88 14.23
N HIS A 51 5.76 7.84 13.61
CA HIS A 51 5.95 6.48 14.07
C HIS A 51 7.36 5.96 13.74
N CYS A 52 7.92 5.11 14.62
CA CYS A 52 9.05 4.28 14.25
C CYS A 52 8.58 3.20 13.25
N LEU A 53 8.70 3.51 11.95
CA LEU A 53 8.17 2.64 10.89
C LEU A 53 8.79 1.24 10.89
N LYS A 54 10.05 1.08 11.30
CA LYS A 54 10.69 -0.24 11.45
C LYS A 54 9.96 -1.10 12.47
N THR A 55 9.69 -0.57 13.65
CA THR A 55 8.96 -1.27 14.71
C THR A 55 7.53 -1.58 14.27
N ALA A 56 6.85 -0.60 13.66
CA ALA A 56 5.51 -0.81 13.13
C ALA A 56 5.48 -1.94 12.08
N ALA A 57 6.40 -1.93 11.12
CA ALA A 57 6.51 -2.96 10.09
C ALA A 57 6.69 -4.36 10.70
N SER A 58 7.60 -4.53 11.67
CA SER A 58 7.82 -5.81 12.35
C SER A 58 6.57 -6.30 13.10
N LEU A 59 5.84 -5.41 13.76
CA LEU A 59 4.59 -5.76 14.45
C LEU A 59 3.50 -6.15 13.46
N ILE A 60 3.27 -5.34 12.43
CA ILE A 60 2.27 -5.60 11.40
C ILE A 60 2.55 -6.92 10.68
N ALA A 61 3.80 -7.15 10.25
CA ALA A 61 4.19 -8.38 9.57
C ALA A 61 4.03 -9.64 10.42
N SER A 62 4.19 -9.53 11.76
CA SER A 62 4.10 -10.68 12.67
C SER A 62 2.70 -10.90 13.27
N LYS A 63 1.83 -9.88 13.27
CA LYS A 63 0.55 -9.90 14.00
C LYS A 63 -0.68 -9.63 13.15
N LEU A 64 -0.56 -8.98 11.99
CA LEU A 64 -1.71 -8.55 11.18
C LEU A 64 -1.77 -9.22 9.81
N GLU A 65 -1.30 -10.47 9.71
CA GLU A 65 -1.46 -11.41 8.58
C GLU A 65 -1.95 -10.85 7.21
N GLY A 66 -1.17 -10.00 6.54
CA GLY A 66 -1.55 -9.55 5.19
C GLY A 66 -2.46 -8.32 5.11
N GLN A 67 -2.77 -7.69 6.25
CA GLN A 67 -3.71 -6.58 6.33
C GLN A 67 -3.15 -5.27 5.77
N PHE A 68 -4.10 -4.38 5.49
CA PHE A 68 -3.85 -3.00 5.16
C PHE A 68 -3.56 -2.17 6.42
N CYS A 69 -2.74 -1.15 6.23
CA CYS A 69 -2.71 0.03 7.08
C CYS A 69 -3.31 1.20 6.30
N TRP A 70 -3.42 2.36 6.93
CA TRP A 70 -3.72 3.60 6.23
C TRP A 70 -2.78 4.73 6.67
N ALA A 71 -2.57 5.70 5.80
CA ALA A 71 -1.84 6.92 6.11
C ALA A 71 -2.42 8.12 5.36
N SER A 72 -2.44 9.28 6.01
CA SER A 72 -2.80 10.56 5.39
C SER A 72 -1.61 11.29 4.76
N CYS A 73 -0.39 10.94 5.17
CA CYS A 73 0.83 11.49 4.58
C CYS A 73 1.16 10.76 3.27
N ILE A 74 1.23 11.52 2.16
CA ILE A 74 1.57 11.01 0.82
C ILE A 74 2.84 11.74 0.32
N GLU A 75 3.84 11.86 1.19
CA GLU A 75 5.10 12.49 0.83
C GLU A 75 6.10 11.47 0.25
N PRO A 76 6.93 11.86 -0.74
CA PRO A 76 7.91 10.97 -1.39
C PRO A 76 8.77 10.18 -0.41
N ARG A 77 9.39 10.85 0.58
CA ARG A 77 10.29 10.19 1.54
C ARG A 77 9.59 9.20 2.46
N PHE A 78 8.36 9.52 2.85
CA PHE A 78 7.54 8.62 3.66
C PHE A 78 7.14 7.38 2.85
N LEU A 79 6.72 7.59 1.59
CA LEU A 79 6.41 6.53 0.64
C LEU A 79 7.61 5.59 0.40
N ALA A 80 8.79 6.14 0.14
CA ALA A 80 10.01 5.38 -0.02
C ALA A 80 10.38 4.58 1.23
N SER A 81 10.17 5.16 2.42
CA SER A 81 10.40 4.47 3.70
C SER A 81 9.46 3.28 3.86
N LEU A 82 8.18 3.42 3.53
CA LEU A 82 7.21 2.32 3.54
C LEU A 82 7.62 1.22 2.56
N MET A 83 7.95 1.57 1.32
CA MET A 83 8.39 0.63 0.28
C MET A 83 9.66 -0.12 0.70
N GLY A 84 10.65 0.58 1.25
CA GLY A 84 11.90 -0.01 1.75
C GLY A 84 11.70 -0.97 2.93
N LEU A 85 10.60 -0.82 3.68
CA LEU A 85 10.19 -1.75 4.74
C LEU A 85 9.30 -2.89 4.23
N GLY A 86 9.06 -2.95 2.92
CA GLY A 86 8.30 -4.01 2.26
C GLY A 86 6.80 -3.76 2.19
N PHE A 87 6.28 -2.59 2.56
CA PHE A 87 4.89 -2.27 2.27
C PHE A 87 4.69 -2.10 0.75
N LEU A 88 3.57 -2.58 0.24
CA LEU A 88 3.06 -2.23 -1.08
C LEU A 88 2.11 -1.04 -0.92
N PRO A 89 2.52 0.19 -1.29
CA PRO A 89 1.65 1.35 -1.20
C PRO A 89 0.59 1.29 -2.30
N MET A 90 -0.65 1.56 -1.91
CA MET A 90 -1.75 1.84 -2.83
C MET A 90 -2.43 3.14 -2.39
N GLY A 91 -3.14 3.79 -3.30
CA GLY A 91 -3.96 4.96 -3.00
C GLY A 91 -5.44 4.58 -2.96
N ASP A 92 -6.23 5.36 -2.23
CA ASP A 92 -7.69 5.33 -2.32
C ASP A 92 -8.26 6.74 -2.22
N ARG A 93 -9.48 6.93 -2.73
CA ARG A 93 -10.22 8.18 -2.67
C ARG A 93 -11.25 8.09 -1.55
N LEU A 94 -11.27 9.11 -0.70
CA LEU A 94 -12.30 9.26 0.33
C LEU A 94 -13.42 10.14 -0.21
N GLU A 95 -14.66 9.71 0.00
CA GLU A 95 -15.85 10.45 -0.43
C GLU A 95 -16.20 11.61 0.52
N ALA A 96 -15.69 11.57 1.75
CA ALA A 96 -15.97 12.57 2.78
C ALA A 96 -14.76 12.83 3.69
N GLY A 97 -14.78 13.99 4.36
CA GLY A 97 -13.76 14.40 5.30
C GLY A 97 -12.73 15.37 4.71
N PRO A 98 -11.74 15.79 5.51
CA PRO A 98 -10.81 16.85 5.12
C PRO A 98 -9.71 16.38 4.15
N GLN A 99 -9.57 15.06 3.96
CA GLN A 99 -8.54 14.46 3.11
C GLN A 99 -9.21 13.70 1.95
N PRO A 100 -9.05 14.11 0.69
CA PRO A 100 -9.69 13.44 -0.44
C PRO A 100 -9.00 12.14 -0.85
N HIS A 101 -7.72 11.94 -0.48
CA HIS A 101 -6.96 10.75 -0.85
C HIS A 101 -6.10 10.25 0.30
N ILE A 102 -6.00 8.94 0.47
CA ILE A 102 -5.11 8.33 1.47
C ILE A 102 -4.19 7.31 0.84
N LEU A 103 -3.14 6.93 1.56
CA LEU A 103 -2.41 5.71 1.28
C LEU A 103 -3.05 4.54 2.03
N LEU A 104 -3.04 3.39 1.39
CA LEU A 104 -3.35 2.08 1.94
C LEU A 104 -2.13 1.16 1.83
N PRO A 105 -1.10 1.32 2.69
CA PRO A 105 0.08 0.46 2.65
C PRO A 105 -0.30 -0.97 3.05
N LYS A 106 -0.07 -1.93 2.16
CA LYS A 106 -0.36 -3.34 2.43
C LYS A 106 0.91 -4.10 2.78
N MET A 107 0.87 -4.87 3.87
CA MET A 107 1.96 -5.76 4.26
C MET A 107 1.57 -7.21 3.99
N HIS A 108 1.87 -7.72 2.80
CA HIS A 108 1.54 -9.09 2.43
C HIS A 108 2.32 -10.13 3.25
N ARG A 109 1.62 -11.15 3.77
CA ARG A 109 2.23 -12.33 4.40
C ARG A 109 2.97 -13.21 3.38
N GLN A 110 2.34 -13.41 2.22
CA GLN A 110 2.91 -14.14 1.09
C GLN A 110 3.12 -13.16 -0.05
N ARG A 111 4.36 -13.11 -0.57
CA ARG A 111 4.74 -12.21 -1.64
C ARG A 111 4.81 -12.96 -2.95
N CYS A 112 4.21 -12.40 -3.98
CA CYS A 112 4.41 -12.84 -5.35
C CYS A 112 5.72 -12.23 -5.84
N ILE A 113 6.76 -13.06 -5.95
CA ILE A 113 8.08 -12.66 -6.46
C ILE A 113 8.34 -13.37 -7.80
N LEU A 114 8.98 -12.66 -8.72
CA LEU A 114 9.44 -13.23 -9.98
C LEU A 114 10.93 -13.53 -9.88
N HIS A 115 11.30 -14.80 -9.97
CA HIS A 115 12.69 -15.20 -10.15
C HIS A 115 13.04 -15.13 -11.64
N TRP A 116 14.04 -14.32 -12.01
CA TRP A 116 14.40 -14.11 -13.41
C TRP A 116 14.83 -15.39 -14.14
N GLY A 117 15.47 -16.34 -13.45
CA GLY A 117 15.83 -17.64 -14.01
C GLY A 117 14.62 -18.51 -14.39
N ASP A 118 13.47 -18.26 -13.76
CA ASP A 118 12.22 -18.99 -13.97
C ASP A 118 11.25 -18.21 -14.87
N LEU A 119 11.67 -17.07 -15.43
CA LEU A 119 10.82 -16.27 -16.31
C LEU A 119 10.52 -17.04 -17.59
N HIS A 120 9.31 -17.59 -17.66
CA HIS A 120 8.82 -18.27 -18.85
C HIS A 120 8.45 -17.26 -19.95
N VAL A 121 9.21 -17.26 -21.04
CA VAL A 121 8.91 -16.46 -22.24
C VAL A 121 8.46 -17.37 -23.38
N GLN A 122 7.20 -17.23 -23.77
CA GLN A 122 6.65 -17.99 -24.90
C GLN A 122 7.40 -17.68 -26.21
N ARG A 123 7.62 -18.70 -27.04
CA ARG A 123 8.34 -18.58 -28.33
C ARG A 123 7.76 -17.49 -29.24
N ASN A 124 6.44 -17.35 -29.29
CA ASN A 124 5.76 -16.34 -30.10
C ASN A 124 6.01 -14.92 -29.59
N VAL A 125 6.12 -14.72 -28.26
CA VAL A 125 6.48 -13.42 -27.65
C VAL A 125 7.90 -13.05 -28.05
N ARG A 126 8.86 -13.98 -27.93
CA ARG A 126 10.26 -13.77 -28.34
C ARG A 126 10.41 -13.43 -29.83
N ARG A 127 9.57 -14.00 -30.71
CA ARG A 127 9.57 -13.64 -32.13
C ARG A 127 9.05 -12.22 -32.36
N ARG A 128 8.01 -11.80 -31.62
CA ARG A 128 7.39 -10.48 -31.76
C ARG A 128 8.23 -9.36 -31.14
N SER A 129 9.06 -9.67 -30.15
CA SER A 129 9.84 -8.66 -29.41
C SER A 129 10.83 -7.89 -30.29
N GLY A 130 11.32 -8.48 -31.39
CA GLY A 130 12.23 -7.81 -32.33
C GLY A 130 11.65 -6.60 -33.06
N ARG A 131 10.35 -6.30 -32.89
CA ARG A 131 9.69 -5.09 -33.43
C ARG A 131 9.73 -3.90 -32.46
N PHE A 132 10.21 -4.10 -31.24
CA PHE A 132 10.17 -3.11 -30.18
C PHE A 132 11.58 -2.81 -29.68
N ALA A 133 11.80 -1.57 -29.26
CA ALA A 133 12.96 -1.19 -28.48
C ALA A 133 12.54 -1.05 -27.01
N VAL A 134 13.39 -1.52 -26.10
CA VAL A 134 13.22 -1.33 -24.65
C VAL A 134 14.23 -0.29 -24.20
N THR A 135 13.76 0.69 -23.45
CA THR A 135 14.59 1.71 -22.80
C THR A 135 14.34 1.66 -21.30
N CYS A 136 15.29 2.14 -20.51
CA CYS A 136 15.14 2.31 -19.07
C CYS A 136 15.01 3.81 -18.79
N ASP A 137 14.04 4.20 -17.97
CA ASP A 137 13.84 5.58 -17.48
C ASP A 137 13.67 6.67 -18.54
N ALA A 138 13.46 6.32 -19.82
CA ALA A 138 13.35 7.30 -20.90
C ALA A 138 12.08 8.15 -20.84
N ALA A 139 11.01 7.68 -20.17
CA ALA A 139 9.71 8.32 -20.17
C ALA A 139 8.83 7.93 -18.96
N PHE A 140 9.40 7.90 -17.74
CA PHE A 140 8.66 7.51 -16.54
C PHE A 140 7.33 8.26 -16.33
N PRO A 141 7.23 9.60 -16.55
CA PRO A 141 5.95 10.31 -16.44
C PRO A 141 4.87 9.78 -17.37
N LEU A 142 5.23 9.49 -18.62
CA LEU A 142 4.30 8.95 -19.61
C LEU A 142 3.85 7.53 -19.25
N VAL A 143 4.79 6.68 -18.83
CA VAL A 143 4.49 5.30 -18.41
C VAL A 143 3.55 5.30 -17.21
N SER A 144 3.83 6.13 -16.20
CA SER A 144 3.02 6.24 -14.99
C SER A 144 1.59 6.70 -15.31
N GLU A 145 1.44 7.69 -16.20
CA GLU A 145 0.15 8.18 -16.64
C GLU A 145 -0.66 7.14 -17.42
N GLU A 146 -0.03 6.40 -18.33
CA GLU A 146 -0.70 5.32 -19.05
C GLU A 146 -1.14 4.18 -18.13
N CYS A 147 -0.35 3.84 -17.10
CA CYS A 147 -0.76 2.88 -16.07
C CYS A 147 -2.04 3.34 -15.36
N ARG A 148 -2.11 4.62 -14.96
CA ARG A 148 -3.29 5.19 -14.32
C ARG A 148 -4.49 5.21 -15.27
N ARG A 149 -4.29 5.61 -16.54
CA ARG A 149 -5.35 5.61 -17.56
C ARG A 149 -5.93 4.22 -17.81
N GLN A 150 -5.09 3.18 -17.80
CA GLN A 150 -5.52 1.80 -18.04
C GLN A 150 -6.26 1.18 -16.85
N HIS A 151 -5.86 1.50 -15.62
CA HIS A 151 -6.34 0.81 -14.41
C HIS A 151 -7.18 1.67 -13.47
N GLY A 152 -7.35 2.96 -13.76
CA GLY A 152 -8.07 3.92 -12.92
C GLY A 152 -7.26 4.42 -11.72
N GLU A 153 -7.92 5.19 -10.86
CA GLU A 153 -7.29 5.89 -9.72
C GLU A 153 -7.36 5.12 -8.40
N GLY A 154 -8.11 4.02 -8.34
CA GLY A 154 -8.37 3.26 -7.10
C GLY A 154 -7.17 2.48 -6.54
N TRP A 155 -5.98 2.62 -7.14
CA TRP A 155 -4.73 2.04 -6.61
C TRP A 155 -3.55 2.99 -6.81
N LEU A 156 -3.55 3.77 -7.90
CA LEU A 156 -2.57 4.81 -8.21
C LEU A 156 -3.30 6.17 -8.24
N SER A 157 -3.61 6.69 -7.06
CA SER A 157 -4.27 7.99 -6.93
C SER A 157 -3.37 9.13 -7.42
N PRO A 158 -3.91 10.28 -7.86
CA PRO A 158 -3.09 11.37 -8.37
C PRO A 158 -1.99 11.84 -7.39
N PRO A 159 -2.23 11.96 -6.06
CA PRO A 159 -1.16 12.28 -5.12
C PRO A 159 -0.07 11.20 -5.00
N LEU A 160 -0.44 9.92 -5.05
CA LEU A 160 0.54 8.82 -5.02
C LEU A 160 1.37 8.79 -6.31
N GLN A 161 0.75 9.03 -7.46
CA GLN A 161 1.44 9.17 -8.75
C GLN A 161 2.47 10.31 -8.68
N ALA A 162 2.06 11.48 -8.18
CA ALA A 162 2.96 12.63 -8.01
C ALA A 162 4.13 12.32 -7.07
N ALA A 163 3.90 11.59 -5.98
CA ALA A 163 4.95 11.20 -5.05
C ALA A 163 5.95 10.22 -5.69
N LEU A 164 5.49 9.25 -6.50
CA LEU A 164 6.35 8.35 -7.25
C LEU A 164 7.17 9.09 -8.33
N LEU A 165 6.56 10.09 -8.98
CA LEU A 165 7.26 10.93 -9.95
C LEU A 165 8.39 11.74 -9.30
N ALA A 166 8.14 12.30 -8.13
CA ALA A 166 9.17 12.99 -7.36
C ALA A 166 10.31 12.03 -6.96
N LEU A 167 9.99 10.82 -6.49
CA LEU A 167 11.00 9.81 -6.15
C LEU A 167 11.86 9.37 -7.34
N HIS A 168 11.32 9.42 -8.56
CA HIS A 168 12.08 9.10 -9.76
C HIS A 168 13.08 10.20 -10.15
N GLN A 169 12.86 11.42 -9.67
CA GLN A 169 13.70 12.60 -9.96
C GLN A 169 14.77 12.86 -8.89
N ASP A 170 14.66 12.21 -7.72
CA ASP A 170 15.61 12.26 -6.59
C ASP A 170 16.87 11.42 -6.87
#